data_AF-A0A497A9L2-F1
#
_entry.id   AF-A0A497A9L2-F1
#
_cell.length_a   1.000
_cell.length_b   1.000
_cell.length_c   1.000
_cell.angle_alpha   90.00
_cell.angle_beta   90.00
_cell.angle_gamma   90.00
#
_symmetry.space_group_name_H-M   'P 1'
#
loop_
_entity.id
_entity.type
_entity.pdbx_description
1 polymer ?
#
loop_
_entity_poly.entity_id
_entity_poly.type
_entity_poly.pdbx_seq_one_letter_code
_entity_poly.pdbx_strand_id
1 'polypeptide(L)'
;SHVPLIFRYEEGSCSLRQFSPNIALVLGQSRLIINPGGVGQPRDGDPRASYAIYDSETRTIRHYRIPYDIEATQVRMMEYRLPMRLVTRLSYGI
;
A
#
# COMPACT_ATOMS: atom_id res chain seq x y z
N SER A 1 -2.31 4.70 7.81
CA SER A 1 -2.84 5.00 6.46
C SER A 1 -2.54 3.82 5.55
N HIS A 2 -3.47 3.34 4.71
CA HIS A 2 -3.26 2.24 3.75
C HIS A 2 -2.96 2.77 2.33
N VAL A 3 -2.30 3.93 2.26
CA VAL A 3 -1.94 4.63 1.03
C VAL A 3 -0.42 4.52 0.87
N PRO A 4 0.08 4.00 -0.26
CA PRO A 4 1.51 3.79 -0.48
C PRO A 4 2.23 5.12 -0.75
N LEU A 5 3.08 5.54 0.18
CA LEU A 5 3.70 6.87 0.22
C LEU A 5 5.15 6.80 0.66
N ILE A 6 5.97 7.73 0.16
CA ILE A 6 7.35 7.95 0.58
C ILE A 6 7.45 9.37 1.12
N PHE A 7 7.87 9.50 2.37
CA PHE A 7 8.31 10.77 2.94
C PHE A 7 9.83 10.77 2.94
N ARG A 8 10.42 11.87 2.48
CA ARG A 8 11.86 12.05 2.40
C ARG A 8 12.25 13.32 3.13
N TYR A 9 13.18 13.18 4.05
CA TYR A 9 13.74 14.29 4.80
C TYR A 9 15.13 14.65 4.30
N GLU A 10 15.29 15.89 3.82
CA GLU A 10 16.54 16.46 3.29
C GLU A 10 16.66 17.92 3.77
N GLU A 11 17.79 18.25 4.40
CA GLU A 11 18.18 19.62 4.79
C GLU A 11 17.11 20.42 5.57
N GLY A 12 16.42 19.78 6.52
CA GLY A 12 15.39 20.46 7.31
C GLY A 12 14.00 20.46 6.66
N SER A 13 13.87 19.99 5.42
CA SER A 13 12.62 19.89 4.68
C SER A 13 12.13 18.46 4.55
N CYS A 14 10.80 18.27 4.49
CA CYS A 14 10.17 16.98 4.23
C CYS A 14 9.37 17.05 2.93
N SER A 15 9.68 16.17 1.98
CA SER A 15 8.94 16.01 0.73
C SER A 15 8.13 14.72 0.73
N LEU A 16 6.94 14.78 0.15
CA LEU A 16 6.04 13.64 -0.04
C LEU A 16 6.06 13.20 -1.50
N ARG A 17 6.17 11.90 -1.74
CA ARG A 17 6.00 11.28 -3.07
C ARG A 17 5.11 10.05 -2.99
N GLN A 18 4.39 9.77 -4.07
CA GLN A 18 3.67 8.51 -4.20
C GLN A 18 4.67 7.35 -4.34
N PHE A 19 4.40 6.22 -3.69
CA PHE A 19 5.20 5.02 -3.90
C PHE A 19 4.61 4.22 -5.07
N SER A 20 5.04 4.50 -6.30
CA SER A 20 4.51 3.83 -7.48
C SER A 20 4.86 2.33 -7.51
N PRO A 21 3.93 1.45 -7.90
CA PRO A 21 4.20 0.02 -7.99
C PRO A 21 5.20 -0.30 -9.10
N ASN A 22 5.90 -1.43 -8.97
CA ASN A 22 6.86 -1.98 -9.92
C ASN A 22 8.12 -1.14 -10.15
N ILE A 23 8.33 -0.06 -9.38
CA ILE A 23 9.56 0.74 -9.40
C ILE A 23 10.39 0.39 -8.17
N ALA A 24 11.64 -0.01 -8.40
CA ALA A 24 12.61 -0.19 -7.33
C ALA A 24 13.18 1.18 -6.92
N LEU A 25 13.08 1.49 -5.63
CA LEU A 25 13.77 2.62 -5.02
C LEU A 25 15.06 2.12 -4.38
N VAL A 26 16.20 2.60 -4.87
CA VAL A 26 17.50 2.40 -4.21
C VAL A 26 17.58 3.36 -3.03
N LEU A 27 17.82 2.82 -1.83
CA LEU A 27 17.93 3.60 -0.59
C LEU A 27 19.33 4.21 -0.50
N GLY A 28 19.40 5.53 -0.67
CA GLY A 28 20.62 6.31 -0.45
C GLY A 28 20.87 6.60 1.04
N GLN A 29 21.49 7.75 1.30
CA GLN A 29 21.74 8.25 2.67
C GLN A 29 20.59 9.10 3.22
N SER A 30 19.63 9.51 2.39
CA SER A 30 18.47 10.29 2.81
C SER A 30 17.62 9.51 3.83
N ARG A 31 17.06 10.23 4.80
CA ARG A 31 16.13 9.64 5.78
C ARG A 31 14.75 9.51 5.15
N LEU A 32 14.21 8.30 5.15
CA LEU A 32 12.94 7.98 4.51
C LEU A 32 11.96 7.38 5.51
N ILE A 33 10.68 7.74 5.42
CA ILE A 33 9.57 6.97 5.99
C ILE A 33 8.78 6.42 4.81
N ILE A 34 8.58 5.11 4.77
CA ILE A 34 7.95 4.44 3.64
C ILE A 34 6.73 3.69 4.14
N ASN A 35 5.60 3.97 3.50
CA ASN A 35 4.35 3.25 3.70
C ASN A 35 4.14 2.29 2.51
N PRO A 36 4.07 0.97 2.73
CA PRO A 36 3.89 -0.01 1.66
C PRO A 36 2.44 -0.11 1.15
N GLY A 37 1.49 0.61 1.76
CA GLY A 37 0.06 0.53 1.48
C GLY A 37 -0.67 -0.48 2.37
N GLY A 38 -1.83 -0.97 1.93
CA GLY A 38 -2.64 -1.96 2.63
C GLY A 38 -2.83 -3.27 1.87
N VAL A 39 -2.56 -4.39 2.54
CA VAL A 39 -2.77 -5.74 1.96
C VAL A 39 -4.26 -6.05 1.82
N GLY A 40 -5.03 -5.98 2.92
CA GLY A 40 -6.45 -6.39 2.92
C GLY A 40 -7.45 -5.25 2.74
N GLN A 41 -7.00 -3.99 2.77
CA GLN A 41 -7.88 -2.82 2.66
C GLN A 41 -7.11 -1.58 2.19
N PRO A 42 -6.64 -1.56 0.93
CA PRO A 42 -6.03 -0.37 0.33
C PRO A 42 -7.02 0.81 0.36
N ARG A 43 -6.50 2.04 0.46
CA ARG A 43 -7.31 3.27 0.59
C ARG A 43 -6.90 4.38 -0.37
N ASP A 44 -6.31 4.00 -1.50
CA ASP A 44 -5.74 4.92 -2.49
C ASP A 44 -6.42 4.83 -3.86
N GLY A 45 -7.60 4.22 -3.95
CA GLY A 45 -8.37 4.08 -5.18
C GLY A 45 -7.96 2.88 -6.05
N ASP A 46 -6.93 2.12 -5.66
CA ASP A 46 -6.57 0.85 -6.29
C ASP A 46 -6.96 -0.31 -5.36
N PRO A 47 -7.95 -1.15 -5.73
CA PRO A 47 -8.45 -2.21 -4.86
C PRO A 47 -7.48 -3.40 -4.72
N ARG A 48 -6.40 -3.47 -5.52
CA ARG A 48 -5.41 -4.54 -5.42
C ARG A 48 -4.64 -4.47 -4.11
N ALA A 49 -4.32 -5.63 -3.55
CA ALA A 49 -3.50 -5.74 -2.35
C ALA A 49 -2.14 -5.07 -2.55
N SER A 50 -1.67 -4.36 -1.53
CA SER A 50 -0.49 -3.50 -1.60
C SER A 50 0.53 -3.92 -0.54
N TYR A 51 1.77 -4.14 -0.98
CA TYR A 51 2.89 -4.49 -0.12
C TYR A 51 4.22 -4.06 -0.75
N ALA A 52 5.31 -4.10 0.01
CA ALA A 52 6.64 -3.85 -0.52
C ALA A 52 7.63 -4.91 -0.04
N ILE A 53 8.62 -5.21 -0.86
CA ILE A 53 9.77 -6.06 -0.49
C ILE A 53 10.97 -5.16 -0.35
N TYR A 54 11.65 -5.24 0.79
CA TYR A 54 12.92 -4.61 1.06
C TYR A 54 14.04 -5.66 0.99
N ASP A 55 15.01 -5.41 0.11
CA ASP A 55 16.24 -6.17 -0.01
C ASP A 55 17.37 -5.38 0.68
N SER A 56 17.90 -5.95 1.76
CA SER A 56 18.97 -5.34 2.56
C SER A 56 20.35 -5.41 1.91
N GLU A 57 20.59 -6.39 1.03
CA GLU A 57 21.89 -6.55 0.37
C GLU A 57 22.06 -5.47 -0.71
N THR A 58 21.04 -5.30 -1.54
CA THR A 58 21.05 -4.26 -2.59
C THR A 58 20.57 -2.90 -2.10
N ARG A 59 20.08 -2.83 -0.85
CA ARG A 59 19.44 -1.63 -0.26
C ARG A 59 18.33 -1.10 -1.15
N THR A 60 17.49 -1.98 -1.68
CA THR A 60 16.38 -1.61 -2.57
C THR A 60 15.04 -1.95 -1.94
N ILE A 61 14.04 -1.13 -2.19
CA ILE A 61 12.65 -1.43 -1.84
C ILE A 61 11.77 -1.31 -3.08
N ARG A 62 10.89 -2.30 -3.29
CA ARG A 62 9.97 -2.32 -4.42
C ARG A 62 8.54 -2.48 -3.93
N HIS A 63 7.65 -1.61 -4.40
CA HIS A 63 6.21 -1.69 -4.14
C HIS A 63 5.53 -2.60 -5.17
N TYR A 64 4.58 -3.41 -4.71
CA TYR A 64 3.83 -4.36 -5.50
C TYR A 64 2.34 -4.15 -5.31
N ARG A 65 1.61 -4.42 -6.40
CA ARG A 65 0.15 -4.51 -6.42
C ARG A 65 -0.25 -5.83 -7.04
N ILE A 66 -1.05 -6.60 -6.31
CA ILE A 66 -1.51 -7.92 -6.77
C ILE A 66 -3.03 -8.02 -6.66
N PRO A 67 -3.74 -8.46 -7.71
CA PRO A 67 -5.16 -8.75 -7.60
C PRO A 67 -5.41 -9.90 -6.62
N TYR A 68 -6.55 -9.87 -5.96
CA TYR A 68 -7.06 -10.95 -5.12
C TYR A 68 -8.56 -11.08 -5.31
N ASP A 69 -9.13 -12.17 -4.82
CA ASP A 69 -10.56 -12.41 -4.88
C ASP A 69 -11.31 -11.54 -3.85
N ILE A 70 -11.68 -10.34 -4.29
CA ILE A 70 -12.45 -9.37 -3.50
C ILE A 70 -13.83 -9.92 -3.19
N GLU A 71 -14.47 -10.57 -4.16
CA GLU A 71 -15.83 -11.11 -4.03
C GLU A 71 -15.89 -12.20 -2.96
N ALA A 72 -14.96 -13.16 -2.98
CA ALA A 72 -14.88 -14.18 -1.94
C ALA A 72 -14.67 -13.59 -0.54
N THR A 73 -13.92 -12.49 -0.43
CA THR A 73 -13.74 -11.78 0.84
C THR A 73 -15.05 -11.09 1.26
N GLN A 74 -15.72 -10.40 0.34
CA GLN A 74 -16.99 -9.73 0.59
C GLN A 74 -18.10 -10.69 1.03
N VAL A 75 -18.20 -11.85 0.37
CA VAL A 75 -19.15 -12.92 0.73
C VAL A 75 -18.95 -13.34 2.19
N ARG A 76 -17.72 -13.66 2.58
CA ARG A 76 -17.41 -13.99 3.99
C ARG A 76 -17.75 -12.85 4.94
N MET A 77 -17.42 -11.62 4.59
CA MET A 77 -17.76 -10.46 5.42
C MET A 77 -19.27 -10.30 5.63
N MET A 78 -20.09 -10.59 4.62
CA MET A 78 -21.56 -10.58 4.71
C MET A 78 -22.08 -11.74 5.56
N GLU A 79 -21.50 -12.93 5.47
CA GLU A 79 -21.82 -14.08 6.33
C GLU A 79 -21.63 -13.74 7.82
N TYR A 80 -20.56 -12.99 8.14
CA TYR A 80 -20.29 -12.48 9.49
C TYR A 80 -21.03 -11.19 9.84
N ARG A 81 -21.97 -10.73 9.00
CA ARG A 81 -22.81 -9.54 9.21
C ARG A 81 -22.01 -8.25 9.46
N LEU A 82 -20.85 -8.12 8.81
CA LEU A 82 -20.08 -6.88 8.89
C LEU A 82 -20.83 -5.72 8.20
N PRO A 83 -20.63 -4.47 8.65
CA PRO A 83 -21.28 -3.32 8.03
C PRO A 83 -21.03 -3.24 6.51
N MET A 84 -22.08 -3.07 5.71
CA MET A 84 -21.99 -3.07 4.24
C MET A 84 -20.97 -2.06 3.69
N ARG A 85 -20.79 -0.92 4.37
CA ARG A 85 -19.75 0.06 4.01
C ARG A 85 -18.34 -0.52 4.01
N LEU A 86 -18.04 -1.47 4.90
CA LEU A 86 -16.73 -2.14 4.97
C LEU A 86 -16.58 -3.20 3.89
N VAL A 87 -17.68 -3.82 3.47
CA VAL A 87 -17.74 -4.81 2.40
C VAL A 87 -17.49 -4.12 1.06
N THR A 88 -18.33 -3.14 0.70
CA THR A 88 -18.33 -2.51 -0.62
C THR A 88 -17.05 -1.75 -0.93
N ARG A 89 -16.42 -1.17 0.10
CA ARG A 89 -15.20 -0.37 -0.11
C ARG A 89 -13.99 -1.16 -0.60
N LEU A 90 -13.96 -2.49 -0.39
CA LEU A 90 -12.88 -3.32 -0.92
C LEU A 90 -12.80 -3.26 -2.45
N SER A 91 -13.94 -3.15 -3.13
CA SER A 91 -14.01 -3.05 -4.60
C SER A 91 -13.46 -1.74 -5.15
N TYR A 92 -13.41 -0.69 -4.34
CA TYR A 92 -12.97 0.65 -4.75
C TYR A 92 -11.60 1.04 -4.17
N GLY A 93 -11.09 0.29 -3.19
CA GLY A 93 -9.88 0.65 -2.47
C GLY A 93 -10.02 1.95 -1.68
N ILE A 94 -11.06 2.06 -0.84
CA ILE A 94 -11.36 3.24 0.03
C ILE A 94 -11.62 2.90 1.52
#